data_AF-A0A1I0D251-F1
#
_entry.id   AF-A0A1I0D251-F1
#
_cell.length_a   1.000
_cell.length_b   1.000
_cell.length_c   1.000
_cell.angle_alpha   90.00
_cell.angle_beta   90.00
_cell.angle_gamma   90.00
#
_symmetry.space_group_name_H-M   'P 1'
#
loop_
_entity.id
_entity.type
_entity.pdbx_description
1 polymer ?
#
loop_
_entity_poly.entity_id
_entity_poly.type
_entity_poly.pdbx_seq_one_letter_code
_entity_poly.pdbx_strand_id
1 'polypeptide(L)' 'MLYVMIDLIDITKQYREDKIIIKNRSFSVQDNEFVSIVGPSGIGKSTLLNKK' A
#
# COMPACT_ATOMS: atom_id res chain seq x y z
N MET A 1 20.14 9.14 12.87
CA MET A 1 19.96 8.14 11.80
C MET A 1 18.48 7.88 11.72
N LEU A 2 17.81 8.27 10.62
CA LEU A 2 16.35 8.16 10.49
C LEU A 2 15.99 6.66 10.43
N TYR A 3 15.15 6.21 11.36
CA TYR A 3 14.63 4.85 11.37
C TYR A 3 13.38 4.81 10.48
N VAL A 4 13.41 4.00 9.42
CA VAL A 4 12.22 3.67 8.64
C VAL A 4 11.38 2.70 9.46
N MET A 5 10.11 3.05 9.73
CA MET A 5 9.24 2.20 10.54
C MET A 5 8.58 1.11 9.69
N ILE A 6 8.16 1.45 8.47
CA ILE A 6 7.49 0.53 7.55
C ILE A 6 8.14 0.68 6.19
N ASP A 7 8.62 -0.42 5.62
CA ASP A 7 9.13 -0.46 4.27
C ASP A 7 8.42 -1.54 3.47
N LEU A 8 7.91 -1.15 2.30
CA LEU A 8 7.19 -2.03 1.41
C LEU A 8 7.91 -2.01 0.06
N ILE A 9 8.46 -3.15 -0.33
CA ILE A 9 9.32 -3.29 -1.49
C ILE A 9 8.63 -4.19 -2.51
N ASP A 10 8.54 -3.71 -3.75
CA ASP A 10 8.02 -4.40 -4.93
C ASP A 10 6.66 -5.07 -4.70
N ILE A 11 5.80 -4.41 -3.93
CA ILE A 11 4.49 -4.94 -3.58
C ILE A 11 3.59 -5.00 -4.82
N THR A 12 2.99 -6.17 -4.98
CA THR A 12 1.91 -6.43 -5.93
C THR A 12 0.73 -7.00 -5.14
N LYS A 13 -0.43 -6.36 -5.24
CA LYS A 13 -1.66 -6.81 -4.59
C LYS A 13 -2.74 -6.97 -5.66
N GLN A 14 -3.28 -8.18 -5.71
CA GLN A 14 -4.37 -8.56 -6.57
C GLN A 14 -5.63 -8.78 -5.71
N TYR A 15 -6.78 -8.41 -6.25
CA TYR A 15 -8.09 -8.59 -5.63
C TYR A 15 -8.99 -9.28 -6.61
N ARG A 16 -9.43 -10.49 -6.26
CA ARG A 16 -10.06 -11.42 -7.21
C ARG A 16 -9.11 -11.75 -8.38
N GLU A 17 -9.45 -12.74 -9.18
CA GLU A 17 -8.53 -13.27 -10.20
C GLU A 17 -8.21 -12.25 -11.32
N ASP A 18 -8.97 -11.17 -11.46
CA ASP A 18 -8.92 -10.27 -12.61
C ASP A 18 -8.42 -8.85 -12.32
N LYS A 19 -8.25 -8.45 -11.04
CA LYS A 19 -7.95 -7.05 -10.71
C LYS A 19 -6.67 -6.87 -9.91
N ILE A 20 -5.63 -6.37 -10.58
CA ILE A 20 -4.40 -5.89 -9.93
C ILE A 20 -4.66 -4.48 -9.40
N ILE A 21 -4.58 -4.30 -8.07
CA ILE A 21 -4.77 -3.01 -7.39
C ILE A 21 -3.43 -2.27 -7.26
N ILE A 22 -2.35 -3.03 -7.02
CA ILE A 22 -0.99 -2.50 -6.92
C ILE A 22 -0.10 -3.42 -7.75
N LYS A 23 0.75 -2.84 -8.59
CA LYS A 23 1.68 -3.57 -9.44
C LYS A 23 3.09 -3.01 -9.27
N ASN A 24 3.96 -3.81 -8.68
CA ASN A 24 5.39 -3.53 -8.51
C ASN A 24 5.68 -2.09 -8.03
N ARG A 25 5.14 -1.75 -6.86
CA ARG A 25 5.36 -0.44 -6.24
C ARG A 25 6.15 -0.61 -4.95
N SER A 26 6.96 0.38 -4.62
CA SER A 26 7.68 0.43 -3.35
C SER A 26 7.36 1.75 -2.66
N PHE A 27 7.15 1.71 -1.34
CA PHE A 27 7.00 2.91 -0.52
C PHE A 27 7.45 2.65 0.92
N SER A 28 7.96 3.70 1.55
CA SER A 28 8.43 3.66 2.92
C SER A 28 7.69 4.72 3.73
N VAL A 29 7.42 4.41 5.00
CA VAL A 29 6.84 5.34 5.97
C VAL A 29 7.86 5.56 7.07
N GLN A 30 8.23 6.81 7.26
CA GLN A 30 9.18 7.21 8.30
C GLN A 30 8.51 7.21 9.67
N ASP A 31 9.32 7.14 10.72
CA ASP A 31 8.82 7.29 12.08
C ASP A 31 8.15 8.68 12.26
N ASN A 32 7.02 8.71 12.96
CA ASN A 32 6.15 9.87 13.16
C ASN A 32 5.52 10.48 11.90
N GLU A 33 5.55 9.78 10.76
CA GLU A 33 4.91 10.25 9.52
C GLU A 33 3.41 9.92 9.50
N PHE A 34 2.58 10.92 9.19
CA PHE A 34 1.14 10.73 9.01
C PHE A 34 0.81 10.56 7.52
N VAL A 35 0.43 9.35 7.13
CA VAL A 35 0.13 9.00 5.73
C VAL A 35 -1.35 8.70 5.55
N SER A 36 -1.93 9.21 4.45
CA SER A 36 -3.30 8.92 4.05
C SER A 36 -3.35 8.32 2.65
N ILE A 37 -4.24 7.34 2.44
CA ILE A 37 -4.48 6.72 1.14
C ILE A 37 -5.75 7.33 0.54
N VAL A 38 -5.61 8.01 -0.60
CA VAL A 38 -6.68 8.73 -1.29
C VAL A 38 -7.02 8.11 -2.65
N GLY A 39 -8.24 8.36 -3.15
CA GLY A 39 -8.67 7.95 -4.49
C GLY A 39 -10.17 7.58 -4.57
N PRO A 40 -10.70 7.29 -5.77
CA PRO A 40 -12.11 6.95 -6.00
C PRO A 40 -12.59 5.71 -5.23
N SER A 41 -13.92 5.56 -5.08
CA SER A 41 -14.50 4.35 -4.47
C SER A 41 -14.19 3.11 -5.31
N GLY A 42 -13.97 1.96 -4.67
CA GLY A 42 -13.69 0.69 -5.35
C GLY A 42 -12.30 0.54 -5.98
N ILE A 43 -11.41 1.53 -5.83
CA ILE A 43 -10.03 1.46 -6.37
C ILE A 43 -9.10 0.54 -5.59
N GLY A 44 -9.52 0.06 -4.40
CA GLY A 44 -8.76 -0.93 -3.63
C GLY A 44 -8.00 -0.43 -2.41
N LYS A 45 -8.29 0.80 -1.94
CA LYS A 45 -7.66 1.39 -0.74
C LYS A 45 -7.77 0.49 0.50
N SER A 46 -8.98 -0.02 0.79
CA SER A 46 -9.20 -0.94 1.91
C SER A 46 -8.53 -2.30 1.70
N THR A 47 -8.33 -2.72 0.45
CA THR A 47 -7.62 -3.97 0.11
C THR A 47 -6.12 -3.82 0.27
N LEU A 48 -5.57 -2.62 0.02
CA LEU A 48 -4.17 -2.30 0.29
C LEU A 48 -3.88 -2.35 1.80
N LEU A 49 -4.79 -1.86 2.64
CA LEU A 49 -4.61 -1.82 4.10
C LEU A 49 -4.92 -3.15 4.82
N ASN A 50 -5.68 -4.07 4.20
CA ASN A 50 -6.12 -5.30 4.86
C ASN A 50 -5.35 -6.54 4.39
N LYS A 51 -5.13 -7.47 5.34
CA LYS A 51 -4.29 -8.66 5.19
C LYS A 51 -5.01 -9.92 4.67
N LYS A 52 -6.30 -9.85 4.30
CA LYS A 52 -7.01 -11.00 3.71
C LYS A 52 -6.61 -11.23 2.25
#